data_AF-A0A178E2T9-F1
#
_entry.id   AF-A0A178E2T9-F1
#
_cell.length_a   1.000
_cell.length_b   1.000
_cell.length_c   1.000
_cell.angle_alpha   90.00
_cell.angle_beta   90.00
_cell.angle_gamma   90.00
#
_symmetry.space_group_name_H-M   'P 1'
#
loop_
_entity.id
_entity.type
_entity.pdbx_description
1 polymer ?
#
loop_
_entity_poly.entity_id
_entity_poly.type
_entity_poly.pdbx_seq_one_letter_code
_entity_poly.pdbx_strand_id
1 'polypeptide(L)'
;MPPKSPPSFGSQEYWNTRFESDKTPFEWLESPNSLDSPIAEALRLAKDGLPEILHIGCGTSLLSSHLRTHARNPKQIHNLDYSDIAVELGRTNEKENYDKPNEENQNLGGHMRWHVVDLLDHTSLIKACQPNAYTVIVDKSTSDAIACSEDVHLPLPYPVSADPYAPIDLENRTSSEPVHPLNVLAVHLALVAKPGARWIALSYSDDRFPFLNELPRDSTLYNSFPDPSSLWTLVDKRADEASEPDTPAKNPNGAIVHKAKVFNYLYILERTKVPLFVRGDHV
;
A
#
# COMPACT_ATOMS: atom_id res chain seq x y z
N MET A 1 -6.39 -35.80 7.78
CA MET A 1 -6.53 -34.42 8.27
C MET A 1 -7.28 -33.63 7.21
N PRO A 2 -8.31 -32.86 7.56
CA PRO A 2 -8.89 -31.93 6.60
C PRO A 2 -7.79 -30.97 6.10
N PRO A 3 -7.83 -30.54 4.83
CA PRO A 3 -6.88 -29.54 4.34
C PRO A 3 -6.99 -28.29 5.22
N LYS A 4 -5.84 -27.77 5.68
CA LYS A 4 -5.82 -26.48 6.36
C LYS A 4 -6.40 -25.45 5.40
N SER A 5 -7.38 -24.68 5.85
CA SER A 5 -7.84 -23.51 5.09
C SER A 5 -6.64 -22.58 4.83
N PRO A 6 -6.58 -21.93 3.66
CA PRO A 6 -5.56 -20.93 3.42
C PRO A 6 -5.66 -19.82 4.47
N PRO A 7 -4.54 -19.18 4.84
CA PRO A 7 -4.57 -18.04 5.75
C PRO A 7 -5.46 -16.92 5.20
N SER A 8 -6.21 -16.26 6.08
CA SER A 8 -7.04 -15.11 5.71
C SER A 8 -6.19 -13.85 5.65
N PHE A 9 -5.44 -13.66 4.57
CA PHE A 9 -4.52 -12.53 4.42
C PHE A 9 -5.23 -11.16 4.36
N GLY A 10 -6.55 -11.13 4.13
CA GLY A 10 -7.35 -9.91 4.23
C GLY A 10 -7.75 -9.53 5.67
N SER A 11 -7.69 -10.46 6.63
CA SER A 11 -8.17 -10.25 8.01
C SER A 11 -7.13 -9.59 8.90
N GLN A 12 -7.52 -8.49 9.55
CA GLN A 12 -6.69 -7.81 10.56
C GLN A 12 -6.35 -8.74 11.73
N GLU A 13 -7.30 -9.56 12.17
CA GLU A 13 -7.12 -10.51 13.27
C GLU A 13 -6.01 -11.53 12.96
N TYR A 14 -5.92 -11.99 11.70
CA TYR A 14 -4.85 -12.88 11.26
C TYR A 14 -3.48 -12.20 11.43
N TRP A 15 -3.33 -10.94 10.98
CA TRP A 15 -2.06 -10.23 11.07
C TRP A 15 -1.69 -9.86 12.50
N ASN A 16 -2.65 -9.40 13.31
CA ASN A 16 -2.44 -9.15 14.74
C ASN A 16 -1.94 -10.42 15.43
N THR A 17 -2.61 -11.56 15.20
CA THR A 17 -2.18 -12.86 15.75
C THR A 17 -0.76 -13.22 15.31
N ARG A 18 -0.42 -12.99 14.02
CA ARG A 18 0.92 -13.25 13.48
C ARG A 18 1.98 -12.40 14.18
N PHE A 19 1.78 -11.08 14.27
CA PHE A 19 2.76 -10.16 14.84
C PHE A 19 2.89 -10.30 16.37
N GLU A 20 1.84 -10.73 17.07
CA GLU A 20 1.92 -11.09 18.47
C GLU A 20 2.75 -12.37 18.70
N SER A 21 2.52 -13.37 17.84
CA SER A 21 3.17 -14.69 17.95
C SER A 21 4.64 -14.66 17.54
N ASP A 22 4.99 -13.85 16.55
CA ASP A 22 6.34 -13.69 16.05
C ASP A 22 6.65 -12.21 15.80
N LYS A 23 7.50 -11.67 16.67
CA LYS A 23 7.95 -10.27 16.63
C LYS A 23 9.19 -10.08 15.78
N THR A 24 9.74 -11.15 15.20
CA THR A 24 10.92 -11.02 14.35
C THR A 24 10.56 -10.28 13.06
N PRO A 25 11.49 -9.45 12.54
CA PRO A 25 11.28 -8.80 11.25
C PRO A 25 11.04 -9.84 10.15
N PHE A 26 10.01 -9.63 9.35
CA PHE A 26 9.65 -10.53 8.27
C PHE A 26 9.53 -9.77 6.95
N GLU A 27 10.20 -10.29 5.93
CA GLU A 27 10.18 -9.74 4.58
C GLU A 27 9.23 -10.55 3.70
N TRP A 28 8.18 -9.90 3.20
CA TRP A 28 7.37 -10.44 2.10
C TRP A 28 8.07 -10.17 0.76
N LEU A 29 7.98 -11.14 -0.16
CA LEU A 29 8.50 -11.14 -1.54
C LEU A 29 10.03 -11.09 -1.64
N GLU A 30 10.60 -9.90 -1.48
CA GLU A 30 11.99 -9.61 -1.75
C GLU A 30 12.59 -8.80 -0.59
N SER A 31 13.92 -8.63 -0.63
CA SER A 31 14.67 -7.86 0.37
C SER A 31 14.22 -6.38 0.47
N PRO A 32 14.53 -5.69 1.57
CA PRO A 32 14.19 -4.27 1.77
C PRO A 32 14.68 -3.32 0.66
N ASN A 33 15.79 -3.65 0.01
CA ASN A 33 16.42 -2.82 -1.02
C ASN A 33 15.93 -3.11 -2.45
N SER A 34 15.01 -4.07 -2.64
CA SER A 34 14.47 -4.44 -3.95
C SER A 34 13.79 -3.28 -4.70
N LEU A 35 13.32 -2.27 -3.96
CA LEU A 35 12.64 -1.10 -4.51
C LEU A 35 13.53 0.15 -4.60
N ASP A 36 14.83 0.04 -4.37
CA ASP A 36 15.73 1.22 -4.34
C ASP A 36 15.74 2.01 -5.64
N SER A 37 15.90 1.32 -6.77
CA SER A 37 15.94 1.96 -8.08
C SER A 37 14.63 2.71 -8.42
N PRO A 38 13.44 2.08 -8.35
CA PRO A 38 12.20 2.79 -8.65
C PRO A 38 11.89 3.91 -7.65
N ILE A 39 12.21 3.75 -6.35
CA ILE A 39 12.01 4.80 -5.34
C ILE A 39 12.92 6.00 -5.60
N ALA A 40 14.22 5.77 -5.81
CA ALA A 40 15.18 6.83 -6.08
C ALA A 40 14.83 7.61 -7.35
N GLU A 41 14.39 6.91 -8.40
CA GLU A 41 13.95 7.54 -9.65
C GLU A 41 12.69 8.39 -9.43
N ALA A 42 11.69 7.87 -8.72
CA ALA A 42 10.47 8.62 -8.41
C ALA A 42 10.76 9.90 -7.62
N LEU A 43 11.63 9.82 -6.60
CA LEU A 43 12.06 10.97 -5.80
C LEU A 43 12.88 11.99 -6.61
N ARG A 44 13.69 11.52 -7.56
CA ARG A 44 14.47 12.38 -8.47
C ARG A 44 13.57 13.13 -9.47
N LEU A 45 12.54 12.46 -9.97
CA LEU A 45 11.57 13.05 -10.91
C LEU A 45 10.60 14.02 -10.22
N ALA A 46 10.40 13.85 -8.92
CA ALA A 46 9.63 14.78 -8.12
C ALA A 46 10.25 16.19 -8.17
N LYS A 47 9.42 17.18 -8.48
CA LYS A 47 9.83 18.59 -8.46
C LYS A 47 9.73 19.22 -7.06
N ASP A 48 9.45 18.41 -6.05
CA ASP A 48 9.25 18.84 -4.68
C ASP A 48 10.60 19.02 -3.97
N GLY A 49 10.78 20.14 -3.27
CA GLY A 49 12.00 20.39 -2.48
C GLY A 49 12.18 19.42 -1.30
N LEU A 50 11.07 18.81 -0.84
CA LEU A 50 11.02 17.86 0.26
C LEU A 50 9.92 16.81 -0.01
N PRO A 51 10.19 15.79 -0.84
CA PRO A 51 9.20 14.78 -1.19
C PRO A 51 8.83 13.92 0.03
N GLU A 52 7.55 13.57 0.19
CA GLU A 52 7.10 12.68 1.26
C GLU A 52 6.88 11.25 0.72
N ILE A 53 7.29 10.26 1.51
CA ILE A 53 7.19 8.83 1.22
C ILE A 53 6.10 8.24 2.12
N LEU A 54 5.07 7.65 1.53
CA LEU A 54 4.06 6.86 2.22
C LEU A 54 4.39 5.38 2.04
N HIS A 55 4.58 4.65 3.13
CA HIS A 55 4.79 3.21 3.13
C HIS A 55 3.54 2.55 3.70
N ILE A 56 2.79 1.86 2.86
CA ILE A 56 1.53 1.22 3.24
C ILE A 56 1.77 -0.24 3.63
N GLY A 57 0.95 -0.74 4.56
CA GLY A 57 1.05 -2.11 5.11
C GLY A 57 2.47 -2.46 5.54
N CYS A 58 3.09 -1.60 6.34
CA CYS A 58 4.51 -1.68 6.64
C CYS A 58 4.91 -2.96 7.41
N GLY A 59 3.97 -3.59 8.12
CA GLY A 59 4.18 -4.79 8.91
C GLY A 59 5.38 -4.67 9.84
N THR A 60 6.14 -5.78 9.95
CA THR A 60 7.41 -5.84 10.66
C THR A 60 8.62 -5.81 9.71
N SER A 61 8.43 -5.37 8.47
CA SER A 61 9.51 -5.34 7.47
C SER A 61 10.60 -4.33 7.83
N LEU A 62 11.86 -4.70 7.56
CA LEU A 62 13.02 -3.82 7.60
C LEU A 62 12.98 -2.76 6.48
N LEU A 63 12.06 -2.85 5.50
CA LEU A 63 11.83 -1.83 4.49
C LEU A 63 11.61 -0.45 5.10
N SER A 64 10.82 -0.33 6.18
CA SER A 64 10.59 0.95 6.87
C SER A 64 11.89 1.62 7.31
N SER A 65 12.82 0.87 7.88
CA SER A 65 14.14 1.38 8.28
C SER A 65 15.01 1.69 7.06
N HIS A 66 14.98 0.83 6.04
CA HIS A 66 15.74 1.01 4.81
C HIS A 66 15.32 2.26 4.03
N LEU A 67 14.05 2.66 4.06
CA LEU A 67 13.55 3.89 3.44
C LEU A 67 14.26 5.15 3.94
N ARG A 68 14.88 5.13 5.13
CA ARG A 68 15.71 6.25 5.64
C ARG A 68 16.89 6.58 4.73
N THR A 69 17.36 5.62 3.94
CA THR A 69 18.43 5.84 2.95
C THR A 69 17.99 6.73 1.78
N HIS A 70 16.68 6.84 1.55
CA HIS A 70 16.07 7.65 0.49
C HIS A 70 15.57 9.02 0.97
N ALA A 71 15.52 9.26 2.28
CA ALA A 71 14.98 10.47 2.88
C ALA A 71 16.08 11.35 3.49
N ARG A 72 15.93 12.68 3.37
CA ARG A 72 16.81 13.64 4.04
C ARG A 72 16.48 13.81 5.52
N ASN A 73 15.24 13.52 5.91
CA ASN A 73 14.76 13.56 7.27
C ASN A 73 13.79 12.39 7.50
N PRO A 74 13.90 11.65 8.62
CA PRO A 74 12.97 10.57 8.96
C PRO A 74 11.49 10.95 8.89
N LYS A 75 11.12 12.18 9.23
CA LYS A 75 9.73 12.67 9.19
C LYS A 75 9.10 12.63 7.80
N GLN A 76 9.90 12.61 6.73
CA GLN A 76 9.40 12.45 5.37
C GLN A 76 8.80 11.07 5.12
N ILE A 77 9.14 10.08 5.93
CA ILE A 77 8.64 8.71 5.82
C ILE A 77 7.44 8.55 6.75
N HIS A 78 6.34 8.07 6.18
CA HIS A 78 5.12 7.77 6.90
C HIS A 78 4.73 6.31 6.68
N ASN A 79 4.90 5.51 7.72
CA ASN A 79 4.56 4.11 7.75
C ASN A 79 3.13 3.92 8.27
N LEU A 80 2.32 3.18 7.51
CA LEU A 80 0.94 2.83 7.85
C LEU A 80 0.80 1.32 7.93
N ASP A 81 0.05 0.85 8.91
CA ASP A 81 -0.47 -0.51 8.95
C ASP A 81 -1.81 -0.49 9.69
N TYR A 82 -2.74 -1.36 9.35
CA TYR A 82 -3.98 -1.46 10.13
C TYR A 82 -3.76 -2.20 11.46
N SER A 83 -2.64 -2.91 11.62
CA SER A 83 -2.27 -3.59 12.86
C SER A 83 -1.58 -2.61 13.81
N ASP A 84 -2.21 -2.36 14.95
CA ASP A 84 -1.62 -1.58 16.03
C ASP A 84 -0.35 -2.22 16.60
N ILE A 85 -0.30 -3.56 16.65
CA ILE A 85 0.87 -4.33 17.05
C ILE A 85 2.05 -4.08 16.11
N ALA A 86 1.84 -4.17 14.79
CA ALA A 86 2.91 -3.92 13.80
C ALA A 86 3.47 -2.50 13.93
N VAL A 87 2.57 -1.52 14.03
CA VAL A 87 2.91 -0.11 14.19
C VAL A 87 3.73 0.12 15.46
N GLU A 88 3.35 -0.49 16.59
CA GLU A 88 4.09 -0.33 17.84
C GLU A 88 5.45 -1.04 17.85
N LEU A 89 5.54 -2.22 17.23
CA LEU A 89 6.83 -2.90 17.00
C LEU A 89 7.76 -2.03 16.14
N GLY A 90 7.24 -1.41 15.08
CA GLY A 90 7.98 -0.48 14.23
C GLY A 90 8.53 0.73 15.00
N ARG A 91 7.69 1.37 15.82
CA ARG A 91 8.12 2.48 16.71
C ARG A 91 9.18 2.05 17.71
N THR A 92 9.00 0.88 18.33
CA THR A 92 9.95 0.34 19.32
C THR A 92 11.29 0.05 18.67
N ASN A 93 11.29 -0.65 17.54
CA ASN A 93 12.50 -0.95 16.78
C ASN A 93 13.21 0.33 16.32
N GLU A 94 12.48 1.36 15.88
CA GLU A 94 13.10 2.65 15.52
C GLU A 94 13.79 3.29 16.73
N LYS A 95 13.13 3.36 17.89
CA LYS A 95 13.73 3.92 19.12
C LYS A 95 14.99 3.15 19.52
N GLU A 96 14.95 1.82 19.54
CA GLU A 96 16.07 0.98 19.97
C GLU A 96 17.33 1.14 19.09
N ASN A 97 17.14 1.39 17.80
CA ASN A 97 18.22 1.53 16.82
C ASN A 97 18.72 2.97 16.64
N TYR A 98 17.85 3.98 16.83
CA TYR A 98 18.17 5.36 16.47
C TYR A 98 18.19 6.36 17.65
N ASP A 99 17.68 6.01 18.83
CA ASP A 99 17.72 6.91 20.01
C ASP A 99 19.06 6.84 20.76
N LYS A 100 19.88 5.83 20.46
CA LYS A 100 21.21 5.72 21.06
C LYS A 100 22.11 6.80 20.45
N PRO A 101 22.79 7.63 21.28
CA PRO A 101 23.73 8.63 20.80
C PRO A 101 24.97 7.94 20.23
N ASN A 102 24.94 7.66 18.93
CA ASN A 102 26.12 7.28 18.16
C ASN A 102 26.58 8.47 17.32
N GLU A 103 27.90 8.61 17.12
CA GLU A 103 28.51 9.70 16.32
C GLU A 103 27.93 9.79 14.90
N GLU A 104 27.42 8.68 14.35
CA GLU A 104 26.76 8.60 13.03
C GLU A 104 25.29 9.07 13.03
N ASN A 105 24.58 8.99 14.17
CA ASN A 105 23.14 9.32 14.28
C ASN A 105 22.88 10.83 14.49
N GLN A 106 23.92 11.65 14.65
CA GLN A 106 23.77 13.07 14.97
C GLN A 106 23.17 13.91 13.82
N ASN A 107 23.16 13.42 12.59
CA ASN A 107 22.81 14.23 11.41
C ASN A 107 21.34 14.13 10.93
N LEU A 108 20.56 13.16 11.38
CA LEU A 108 19.18 12.95 10.89
C LEU A 108 18.08 13.14 11.95
N GLY A 109 18.42 13.64 13.14
CA GLY A 109 17.58 13.70 14.34
C GLY A 109 16.06 13.61 14.12
N GLY A 110 15.43 12.62 14.76
CA GLY A 110 13.98 12.43 14.76
C GLY A 110 13.53 11.02 14.34
N HIS A 111 12.22 10.82 14.46
CA HIS A 111 11.53 9.57 14.13
C HIS A 111 10.72 9.70 12.84
N MET A 112 10.53 8.59 12.16
CA MET A 112 9.54 8.43 11.12
C MET A 112 8.13 8.59 11.69
N ARG A 113 7.15 8.84 10.83
CA ARG A 113 5.74 8.86 11.21
C ARG A 113 5.21 7.43 11.15
N TRP A 114 4.43 7.04 12.16
CA TRP A 114 3.84 5.71 12.27
C TRP A 114 2.39 5.85 12.72
N HIS A 115 1.44 5.34 11.94
CA HIS A 115 0.01 5.39 12.29
C HIS A 115 -0.71 4.09 12.00
N VAL A 116 -1.67 3.79 12.87
CA VAL A 116 -2.64 2.72 12.65
C VAL A 116 -3.69 3.25 11.68
N VAL A 117 -3.75 2.69 10.47
CA VAL A 117 -4.66 3.13 9.42
C VAL A 117 -5.23 1.92 8.69
N ASP A 118 -6.56 1.85 8.64
CA ASP A 118 -7.26 1.00 7.69
C ASP A 118 -7.35 1.74 6.36
N LEU A 119 -6.64 1.22 5.35
CA LEU A 119 -6.58 1.83 4.02
C LEU A 119 -7.90 1.73 3.25
N LEU A 120 -8.86 0.92 3.70
CA LEU A 120 -10.21 0.83 3.12
C LEU A 120 -11.22 1.73 3.85
N ASP A 121 -10.81 2.41 4.93
CA ASP A 121 -11.60 3.45 5.61
C ASP A 121 -11.03 4.85 5.37
N HIS A 122 -11.74 5.65 4.57
CA HIS A 122 -11.36 7.04 4.27
C HIS A 122 -11.17 7.89 5.54
N THR A 123 -11.97 7.66 6.59
CA THR A 123 -11.89 8.44 7.83
C THR A 123 -10.62 8.10 8.60
N SER A 124 -10.27 6.81 8.68
CA SER A 124 -8.99 6.35 9.23
C SER A 124 -7.80 6.99 8.49
N LEU A 125 -7.87 7.00 7.16
CA LEU A 125 -6.82 7.57 6.31
C LEU A 125 -6.63 9.07 6.53
N ILE A 126 -7.67 9.89 6.39
CA ILE A 126 -7.54 11.36 6.46
C ILE A 126 -7.21 11.88 7.87
N LYS A 127 -7.48 11.10 8.92
CA LYS A 127 -7.03 11.41 10.28
C LYS A 127 -5.51 11.36 10.42
N ALA A 128 -4.84 10.47 9.69
CA ALA A 128 -3.39 10.30 9.74
C ALA A 128 -2.68 11.02 8.59
N CYS A 129 -3.31 11.09 7.42
CA CYS A 129 -2.70 11.54 6.18
C CYS A 129 -3.31 12.85 5.68
N GLN A 130 -2.44 13.81 5.38
CA GLN A 130 -2.86 15.02 4.70
C GLN A 130 -3.21 14.69 3.23
N PRO A 131 -4.34 15.18 2.70
CA PRO A 131 -4.64 15.11 1.28
C PRO A 131 -3.53 15.76 0.45
N ASN A 132 -3.24 15.22 -0.74
CA ASN A 132 -2.29 15.80 -1.69
C ASN A 132 -0.87 16.06 -1.11
N ALA A 133 -0.37 15.18 -0.25
CA ALA A 133 0.90 15.34 0.47
C ALA A 133 2.04 14.45 -0.07
N TYR A 134 1.72 13.21 -0.46
CA TYR A 134 2.74 12.20 -0.76
C TYR A 134 3.18 12.20 -2.20
N THR A 135 4.49 12.06 -2.40
CA THR A 135 5.15 12.04 -3.69
C THR A 135 5.44 10.61 -4.16
N VAL A 136 5.73 9.73 -3.20
CA VAL A 136 5.97 8.30 -3.46
C VAL A 136 5.14 7.49 -2.48
N ILE A 137 4.45 6.48 -2.99
CA ILE A 137 3.75 5.46 -2.22
C ILE A 137 4.47 4.14 -2.48
N VAL A 138 4.91 3.48 -1.42
CA VAL A 138 5.61 2.20 -1.44
C VAL A 138 4.66 1.14 -0.90
N ASP A 139 4.42 0.12 -1.71
CA ASP A 139 3.54 -1.01 -1.42
C ASP A 139 4.31 -2.31 -1.69
N LYS A 140 4.55 -3.08 -0.64
CA LYS A 140 5.17 -4.41 -0.77
C LYS A 140 4.22 -5.46 -0.23
N SER A 141 3.47 -6.08 -1.13
CA SER A 141 2.40 -7.04 -0.83
C SER A 141 1.21 -6.54 -0.01
N THR A 142 1.07 -5.24 0.25
CA THR A 142 -0.14 -4.75 0.93
C THR A 142 -1.35 -4.88 0.01
N SER A 143 -1.20 -4.53 -1.27
CA SER A 143 -2.25 -4.81 -2.27
C SER A 143 -2.52 -6.30 -2.45
N ASP A 144 -1.52 -7.17 -2.25
CA ASP A 144 -1.73 -8.63 -2.30
C ASP A 144 -2.67 -9.08 -1.16
N ALA A 145 -2.42 -8.59 0.06
CA ALA A 145 -3.22 -8.88 1.24
C ALA A 145 -4.66 -8.34 1.11
N ILE A 146 -4.80 -7.09 0.66
CA ILE A 146 -6.11 -6.44 0.47
C ILE A 146 -6.95 -7.16 -0.60
N ALA A 147 -6.34 -7.70 -1.65
CA ALA A 147 -7.05 -8.48 -2.67
C ALA A 147 -7.56 -9.84 -2.16
N CYS A 148 -7.14 -10.28 -0.98
CA CYS A 148 -7.68 -11.47 -0.33
C CYS A 148 -8.90 -11.16 0.58
N SER A 149 -9.29 -9.89 0.69
CA SER A 149 -10.49 -9.46 1.42
C SER A 149 -11.75 -9.62 0.57
N GLU A 150 -12.90 -9.67 1.23
CA GLU A 150 -14.21 -9.62 0.57
C GLU A 150 -14.42 -8.27 -0.15
N ASP A 151 -15.24 -8.30 -1.20
CA ASP A 151 -15.68 -7.07 -1.87
C ASP A 151 -16.50 -6.18 -0.92
N VAL A 152 -16.38 -4.86 -1.10
CA VAL A 152 -16.88 -3.86 -0.14
C VAL A 152 -18.14 -3.18 -0.68
N HIS A 153 -19.22 -3.19 0.10
CA HIS A 153 -20.36 -2.31 -0.15
C HIS A 153 -20.05 -0.89 0.31
N LEU A 154 -20.17 0.07 -0.61
CA LEU A 154 -19.79 1.46 -0.33
C LEU A 154 -20.94 2.23 0.32
N PRO A 155 -20.67 3.12 1.28
CA PRO A 155 -21.64 4.13 1.67
C PRO A 155 -21.87 5.09 0.50
N LEU A 156 -23.12 5.43 0.25
CA LEU A 156 -23.55 6.39 -0.77
C LEU A 156 -24.36 7.52 -0.10
N PRO A 157 -24.10 8.79 -0.48
CA PRO A 157 -23.07 9.24 -1.41
C PRO A 157 -21.67 8.94 -0.89
N TYR A 158 -20.78 8.49 -1.79
CA TYR A 158 -19.43 8.13 -1.37
C TYR A 158 -18.69 9.37 -0.83
N PRO A 159 -17.97 9.27 0.31
CA PRO A 159 -17.36 10.44 0.95
C PRO A 159 -16.27 11.12 0.13
N VAL A 160 -15.68 10.43 -0.85
CA VAL A 160 -14.63 10.98 -1.72
C VAL A 160 -15.20 11.23 -3.11
N SER A 161 -14.91 12.38 -3.72
CA SER A 161 -15.40 12.73 -5.05
C SER A 161 -14.38 13.47 -5.89
N ALA A 162 -14.45 13.27 -7.21
CA ALA A 162 -13.74 14.09 -8.19
C ALA A 162 -14.51 15.37 -8.56
N ASP A 163 -15.81 15.45 -8.23
CA ASP A 163 -16.65 16.62 -8.47
C ASP A 163 -16.97 17.30 -7.12
N PRO A 164 -16.39 18.48 -6.85
CA PRO A 164 -16.62 19.21 -5.60
C PRO A 164 -18.03 19.80 -5.50
N TYR A 165 -18.79 19.84 -6.61
CA TYR A 165 -20.14 20.39 -6.67
C TYR A 165 -21.22 19.30 -6.84
N ALA A 166 -20.83 18.02 -6.82
CA ALA A 166 -21.78 16.92 -6.91
C ALA A 166 -22.83 17.06 -5.80
N PRO A 167 -24.14 17.03 -6.12
CA PRO A 167 -25.19 17.12 -5.13
C PRO A 167 -24.99 16.06 -4.05
N ILE A 168 -24.98 16.49 -2.78
CA ILE A 168 -24.95 15.58 -1.65
C ILE A 168 -26.38 15.07 -1.48
N ASP A 169 -26.62 13.86 -1.95
CA ASP A 169 -27.80 13.09 -1.58
C ASP A 169 -27.72 12.81 -0.07
N LEU A 170 -28.67 13.34 0.71
CA LEU A 170 -28.67 13.16 2.17
C LEU A 170 -29.20 11.79 2.58
N GLU A 171 -29.71 10.98 1.64
CA GLU A 171 -30.12 9.61 1.91
C GLU A 171 -28.90 8.70 1.97
N ASN A 172 -28.48 8.38 3.20
CA ASN A 172 -27.47 7.36 3.44
C ASN A 172 -27.98 6.00 2.98
N ARG A 173 -27.41 5.50 1.89
CA ARG A 173 -27.66 4.16 1.35
C ARG A 173 -26.34 3.41 1.16
N THR A 174 -26.41 2.13 0.90
CA THR A 174 -25.26 1.32 0.47
C THR A 174 -25.32 1.09 -1.03
N SER A 175 -24.16 0.88 -1.65
CA SER A 175 -24.10 0.46 -3.05
C SER A 175 -24.82 -0.88 -3.24
N SER A 176 -25.59 -1.00 -4.31
CA SER A 176 -26.29 -2.25 -4.66
C SER A 176 -25.32 -3.35 -5.06
N GLU A 177 -24.24 -2.98 -5.73
CA GLU A 177 -23.16 -3.87 -6.13
C GLU A 177 -21.94 -3.63 -5.22
N PRO A 178 -21.26 -4.70 -4.77
CA PRO A 178 -20.03 -4.55 -4.02
C PRO A 178 -18.88 -4.18 -4.97
N VAL A 179 -17.82 -3.61 -4.39
CA VAL A 179 -16.67 -3.10 -5.14
C VAL A 179 -15.42 -3.83 -4.69
N HIS A 180 -14.61 -4.26 -5.64
CA HIS A 180 -13.32 -4.87 -5.33
C HIS A 180 -12.47 -3.93 -4.45
N PRO A 181 -11.91 -4.39 -3.32
CA PRO A 181 -11.28 -3.53 -2.32
C PRO A 181 -10.10 -2.72 -2.86
N LEU A 182 -9.39 -3.23 -3.87
CA LEU A 182 -8.32 -2.46 -4.54
C LEU A 182 -8.80 -1.22 -5.29
N ASN A 183 -10.06 -1.15 -5.71
CA ASN A 183 -10.62 0.09 -6.26
C ASN A 183 -10.78 1.15 -5.16
N VAL A 184 -11.22 0.73 -3.97
CA VAL A 184 -11.32 1.60 -2.78
C VAL A 184 -9.93 2.11 -2.38
N LEU A 185 -8.96 1.20 -2.28
CA LEU A 185 -7.55 1.53 -2.01
C LEU A 185 -7.04 2.56 -3.04
N ALA A 186 -7.28 2.35 -4.32
CA ALA A 186 -6.80 3.25 -5.36
C ALA A 186 -7.39 4.67 -5.25
N VAL A 187 -8.69 4.81 -4.94
CA VAL A 187 -9.31 6.13 -4.69
C VAL A 187 -8.72 6.80 -3.45
N HIS A 188 -8.54 6.04 -2.37
CA HIS A 188 -7.98 6.52 -1.11
C HIS A 188 -6.52 6.97 -1.24
N LEU A 189 -5.67 6.18 -1.89
CA LEU A 189 -4.30 6.58 -2.16
C LEU A 189 -4.24 7.80 -3.09
N ALA A 190 -5.14 7.90 -4.06
CA ALA A 190 -5.23 9.05 -4.96
C ALA A 190 -5.63 10.36 -4.24
N LEU A 191 -6.37 10.27 -3.13
CA LEU A 191 -6.74 11.42 -2.31
C LEU A 191 -5.54 12.03 -1.58
N VAL A 192 -4.61 11.18 -1.11
CA VAL A 192 -3.43 11.61 -0.35
C VAL A 192 -2.20 11.84 -1.22
N ALA A 193 -2.17 11.29 -2.43
CA ALA A 193 -1.10 11.45 -3.40
C ALA A 193 -1.15 12.81 -4.12
N LYS A 194 0.03 13.38 -4.38
CA LYS A 194 0.17 14.53 -5.28
C LYS A 194 -0.04 14.15 -6.74
N PRO A 195 -0.58 15.02 -7.61
CA PRO A 195 -0.48 14.84 -9.05
C PRO A 195 0.98 14.58 -9.48
N GLY A 196 1.20 13.51 -10.25
CA GLY A 196 2.53 13.03 -10.66
C GLY A 196 3.24 12.15 -9.64
N ALA A 197 2.66 11.90 -8.46
CA ALA A 197 3.21 10.96 -7.49
C ALA A 197 3.28 9.52 -8.05
N ARG A 198 4.24 8.73 -7.56
CA ARG A 198 4.41 7.33 -7.94
C ARG A 198 3.85 6.39 -6.89
N TRP A 199 2.98 5.47 -7.28
CA TRP A 199 2.67 4.28 -6.48
C TRP A 199 3.48 3.11 -7.03
N ILE A 200 4.47 2.68 -6.24
CA ILE A 200 5.42 1.63 -6.55
C ILE A 200 4.97 0.40 -5.77
N ALA A 201 4.43 -0.59 -6.47
CA ALA A 201 3.89 -1.80 -5.86
C ALA A 201 4.65 -3.04 -6.32
N LEU A 202 5.12 -3.85 -5.36
CA LEU A 202 5.68 -5.17 -5.61
C LEU A 202 4.65 -6.22 -5.19
N SER A 203 4.25 -7.07 -6.13
CA SER A 203 3.11 -7.97 -6.01
C SER A 203 3.44 -9.38 -6.49
N TYR A 204 2.78 -10.41 -5.93
CA TYR A 204 2.81 -11.77 -6.49
C TYR A 204 2.03 -11.92 -7.82
N SER A 205 1.15 -10.97 -8.16
CA SER A 205 0.20 -11.13 -9.26
C SER A 205 0.58 -10.28 -10.46
N ASP A 206 0.53 -10.87 -11.65
CA ASP A 206 0.60 -10.16 -12.93
C ASP A 206 -0.72 -9.48 -13.29
N ASP A 207 -1.77 -9.63 -12.50
CA ASP A 207 -3.05 -8.95 -12.70
C ASP A 207 -3.55 -8.38 -11.38
N ARG A 208 -2.70 -7.61 -10.69
CA ARG A 208 -3.01 -7.16 -9.33
C ARG A 208 -4.09 -6.09 -9.29
N PHE A 209 -4.09 -5.15 -10.22
CA PHE A 209 -4.93 -3.95 -10.15
C PHE A 209 -6.09 -4.04 -11.15
N PRO A 210 -7.31 -4.41 -10.71
CA PRO A 210 -8.43 -4.66 -11.62
C PRO A 210 -8.85 -3.43 -12.44
N PHE A 211 -8.63 -2.23 -11.91
CA PHE A 211 -8.95 -0.96 -12.61
C PHE A 211 -8.00 -0.62 -13.77
N LEU A 212 -6.90 -1.37 -13.96
CA LEU A 212 -6.04 -1.21 -15.13
C LEU A 212 -6.60 -1.93 -16.35
N ASN A 213 -7.48 -2.91 -16.15
CA ASN A 213 -8.16 -3.61 -17.23
C ASN A 213 -9.45 -2.84 -17.54
N GLU A 214 -9.61 -2.44 -18.80
CA GLU A 214 -10.79 -1.70 -19.28
C GLU A 214 -12.07 -2.54 -19.05
N LEU A 215 -12.76 -2.35 -17.92
CA LEU A 215 -14.08 -2.92 -17.72
C LEU A 215 -15.16 -2.05 -18.37
N PRO A 216 -16.27 -2.63 -18.85
CA PRO A 216 -17.37 -1.88 -19.46
C PRO A 216 -17.97 -0.87 -18.47
N ARG A 217 -17.98 0.41 -18.88
CA ARG A 217 -18.45 1.57 -18.10
C ARG A 217 -19.97 1.72 -18.10
N ASP A 218 -20.69 0.71 -17.63
CA ASP A 218 -22.17 0.71 -17.69
C ASP A 218 -22.88 0.53 -16.33
N SER A 219 -22.16 0.56 -15.20
CA SER A 219 -22.80 0.49 -13.88
C SER A 219 -23.08 1.88 -13.29
N THR A 220 -24.25 2.03 -12.66
CA THR A 220 -24.67 3.24 -11.93
C THR A 220 -23.72 3.60 -10.78
N LEU A 221 -22.92 2.64 -10.31
CA LEU A 221 -21.87 2.80 -9.31
C LEU A 221 -20.80 3.80 -9.77
N TYR A 222 -20.40 3.79 -11.05
CA TYR A 222 -19.36 4.69 -11.58
C TYR A 222 -19.79 6.17 -11.57
N ASN A 223 -21.09 6.47 -11.47
CA ASN A 223 -21.56 7.84 -11.29
C ASN A 223 -21.43 8.33 -9.84
N SER A 224 -21.30 7.41 -8.87
CA SER A 224 -21.34 7.73 -7.44
C SER A 224 -20.02 7.44 -6.69
N PHE A 225 -19.09 6.73 -7.33
CA PHE A 225 -17.75 6.41 -6.82
C PHE A 225 -16.69 6.83 -7.86
N PRO A 226 -15.58 7.49 -7.45
CA PRO A 226 -14.55 7.91 -8.40
C PRO A 226 -13.95 6.73 -9.17
N ASP A 227 -13.85 6.86 -10.49
CA ASP A 227 -13.25 5.85 -11.36
C ASP A 227 -11.72 5.76 -11.13
N PRO A 228 -11.18 4.66 -10.56
CA PRO A 228 -9.76 4.55 -10.29
C PRO A 228 -8.88 4.59 -11.53
N SER A 229 -9.39 4.16 -12.69
CA SER A 229 -8.65 4.19 -13.96
C SER A 229 -8.38 5.62 -14.45
N SER A 230 -9.21 6.57 -14.01
CA SER A 230 -9.01 8.01 -14.27
C SER A 230 -8.00 8.65 -13.31
N LEU A 231 -7.71 7.99 -12.19
CA LEU A 231 -6.87 8.51 -11.10
C LEU A 231 -5.41 8.06 -11.20
N TRP A 232 -5.17 6.91 -11.83
CA TRP A 232 -3.86 6.29 -11.97
C TRP A 232 -3.53 5.89 -13.41
N THR A 233 -2.29 6.10 -13.83
CA THR A 233 -1.77 5.64 -15.12
C THR A 233 -0.65 4.64 -14.91
N LEU A 234 -0.71 3.47 -15.54
CA LEU A 234 0.40 2.51 -15.52
C LEU A 234 1.58 3.05 -16.36
N VAL A 235 2.75 3.18 -15.72
CA VAL A 235 3.96 3.70 -16.35
C VAL A 235 4.98 2.61 -16.63
N ASP A 236 5.12 1.66 -15.71
CA ASP A 236 5.96 0.48 -15.91
C ASP A 236 5.31 -0.73 -15.23
N LYS A 237 5.50 -1.90 -15.84
CA LYS A 237 5.17 -3.19 -15.28
C LYS A 237 6.20 -4.20 -15.75
N ARG A 238 6.87 -4.87 -14.82
CA ARG A 238 7.87 -5.88 -15.13
C ARG A 238 7.81 -7.06 -14.18
N ALA A 239 8.22 -8.21 -14.69
CA ALA A 239 8.34 -9.44 -13.93
C ALA A 239 9.82 -9.64 -13.53
N ASP A 240 10.05 -9.77 -12.24
CA ASP A 240 11.35 -10.11 -11.66
C ASP A 240 11.28 -11.55 -11.16
N GLU A 241 12.22 -12.40 -11.55
CA GLU A 241 12.28 -13.80 -11.08
C GLU A 241 12.55 -13.78 -9.57
N ALA A 242 11.67 -14.42 -8.80
CA ALA A 242 11.72 -14.38 -7.34
C ALA A 242 12.99 -15.06 -6.83
N SER A 243 13.62 -14.46 -5.82
CA SER A 243 14.83 -15.00 -5.19
C SER A 243 14.51 -16.28 -4.39
N GLU A 244 14.52 -17.45 -5.04
CA GLU A 244 14.32 -18.73 -4.35
C GLU A 244 15.66 -19.45 -4.06
N PRO A 245 15.82 -20.12 -2.90
CA PRO A 245 17.00 -20.94 -2.65
C PRO A 245 17.02 -22.15 -3.61
N ASP A 246 18.16 -22.33 -4.30
CA ASP A 246 18.51 -23.40 -5.25
C ASP A 246 18.50 -24.83 -4.63
N THR A 247 17.42 -25.19 -3.96
CA THR A 247 17.24 -26.52 -3.38
C THR A 247 16.40 -27.34 -4.37
N PRO A 248 16.94 -28.39 -5.01
CA PRO A 248 16.15 -29.22 -5.91
C PRO A 248 14.98 -29.83 -5.15
N ALA A 249 13.76 -29.49 -5.58
CA ALA A 249 12.54 -30.09 -5.05
C ALA A 249 12.56 -31.59 -5.38
N LYS A 250 12.69 -32.43 -4.35
CA LYS A 250 12.58 -33.88 -4.48
C LYS A 250 11.14 -34.29 -4.19
N ASN A 251 10.55 -35.09 -5.07
CA ASN A 251 9.28 -35.73 -4.76
C ASN A 251 9.48 -36.80 -3.65
N PRO A 252 8.40 -37.38 -3.09
CA PRO A 252 8.50 -38.43 -2.07
C PRO A 252 9.31 -39.67 -2.50
N ASN A 253 9.54 -39.84 -3.80
CA ASN A 253 10.30 -40.95 -4.39
C ASN A 253 11.76 -40.57 -4.70
N GLY A 254 12.21 -39.36 -4.31
CA GLY A 254 13.57 -38.88 -4.51
C GLY A 254 13.88 -38.36 -5.92
N ALA A 255 12.91 -38.31 -6.83
CA ALA A 255 13.09 -37.74 -8.17
C ALA A 255 13.13 -36.21 -8.12
N ILE A 256 14.06 -35.63 -8.87
CA ILE A 256 14.17 -34.18 -9.05
C ILE A 256 12.96 -33.73 -9.87
N VAL A 257 12.16 -32.84 -9.30
CA VAL A 257 11.05 -32.18 -10.00
C VAL A 257 11.52 -30.78 -10.37
N HIS A 258 11.35 -30.40 -11.63
CA HIS A 258 11.61 -29.03 -12.06
C HIS A 258 10.63 -28.10 -11.32
N LYS A 259 11.14 -27.15 -10.54
CA LYS A 259 10.31 -26.14 -9.89
C LYS A 259 9.90 -25.12 -10.94
N ALA A 260 8.62 -24.73 -10.96
CA ALA A 260 8.18 -23.63 -11.82
C ALA A 260 8.88 -22.35 -11.33
N LYS A 261 9.34 -21.53 -12.26
CA LYS A 261 9.88 -20.21 -11.92
C LYS A 261 8.75 -19.39 -11.28
N VAL A 262 9.04 -18.82 -10.12
CA VAL A 262 8.14 -17.89 -9.44
C VAL A 262 8.57 -16.49 -9.84
N PHE A 263 7.61 -15.62 -10.15
CA PHE A 263 7.86 -14.23 -10.51
C PHE A 263 7.13 -13.31 -9.55
N ASN A 264 7.79 -12.21 -9.22
CA ASN A 264 7.23 -11.06 -8.54
C ASN A 264 7.06 -9.95 -9.58
N TYR A 265 6.00 -9.18 -9.48
CA TYR A 265 5.64 -8.15 -10.45
C TYR A 265 5.75 -6.78 -9.81
N LEU A 266 6.63 -5.96 -10.38
CA LEU A 266 6.73 -4.55 -10.04
C LEU A 266 5.77 -3.76 -10.91
N TYR A 267 4.93 -2.95 -10.28
CA TYR A 267 4.07 -1.95 -10.91
C TYR A 267 4.54 -0.55 -10.52
N ILE A 268 4.59 0.35 -11.49
CA ILE A 268 4.80 1.78 -11.27
C ILE A 268 3.59 2.51 -11.85
N LEU A 269 2.76 3.06 -10.97
CA LEU A 269 1.58 3.85 -11.31
C LEU A 269 1.87 5.35 -11.10
N GLU A 270 1.40 6.21 -11.99
CA GLU A 270 1.43 7.67 -11.84
C GLU A 270 0.07 8.20 -11.41
N ARG A 271 0.05 9.06 -10.40
CA ARG A 271 -1.14 9.82 -10.03
C ARG A 271 -1.46 10.85 -11.12
N THR A 272 -2.67 10.80 -11.67
CA THR A 272 -3.14 11.78 -12.68
C THR A 272 -3.43 13.16 -12.06
N LYS A 273 -3.83 14.12 -12.89
CA LYS A 273 -4.23 15.48 -12.46
C LYS A 273 -5.70 15.59 -12.04
N VAL A 274 -6.49 14.52 -12.16
CA VAL A 274 -7.90 14.51 -11.77
C VAL A 274 -7.98 14.76 -10.26
N PRO A 275 -8.58 15.85 -9.77
CA PRO A 275 -8.60 16.15 -8.35
C PRO A 275 -9.54 15.22 -7.58
N LEU A 276 -9.33 15.10 -6.27
CA LEU A 276 -10.24 14.42 -5.35
C LEU A 276 -10.44 15.27 -4.09
N PHE A 277 -11.63 15.19 -3.53
CA PHE A 277 -12.06 15.97 -2.36
C PHE A 277 -12.87 15.08 -1.42
N VAL A 278 -12.83 15.37 -0.12
CA VAL A 278 -13.75 14.80 0.87
C VAL A 278 -15.03 15.64 0.86
N ARG A 279 -16.18 15.00 0.65
CA ARG A 279 -17.50 15.63 0.71
C ARG A 279 -17.81 15.97 2.17
N GLY A 280 -18.25 17.20 2.43
CA GLY A 280 -18.63 17.66 3.76
C GLY A 280 -17.58 18.51 4.49
N ASP A 281 -16.35 18.63 3.98
CA ASP A 281 -15.35 19.60 4.49
C ASP A 281 -15.66 21.07 4.10
N HIS A 282 -16.85 21.30 3.53
CA HIS A 282 -17.43 22.62 3.24
C HIS A 282 -18.67 22.94 4.09
N VAL A 283 -18.86 22.26 5.23
CA VAL A 283 -19.91 22.59 6.22
C VAL A 283 -19.28 23.06 7.51
#